data_AF-A0A8T4FBF5-F1
#
_entry.id   AF-A0A8T4FBF5-F1
#
_cell.length_a   1.000
_cell.length_b   1.000
_cell.length_c   1.000
_cell.angle_alpha   90.00
_cell.angle_beta   90.00
_cell.angle_gamma   90.00
#
_symmetry.space_group_name_H-M   'P 1'
#
loop_
_entity.id
_entity.type
_entity.pdbx_description
1 polymer ?
#
loop_
_entity_poly.entity_id
_entity_poly.type
_entity_poly.pdbx_seq_one_letter_code
_entity_poly.pdbx_strand_id
1 'polypeptide(L)'
;MSLTRGNDHAAAIVSFADDAHVTDDGRHYHGRSEIRRWLARTSSEFTYTATPIDHQAHADGSTVVTCRLEGDFPGSPVDLDYRFRLDAAGRISRLEIAVHGS
;
A
#
# COMPACT_ATOMS: atom_id res chain seq x y z
N MET A 1 -9.04 8.86 -16.29
CA MET A 1 -8.76 7.42 -16.48
C MET A 1 -9.16 6.73 -15.20
N SER A 2 -10.39 6.17 -15.14
CA SER A 2 -10.91 5.52 -13.93
C SER A 2 -10.35 4.10 -13.85
N LEU A 3 -9.58 3.81 -12.79
CA LEU A 3 -9.05 2.46 -12.53
C LEU A 3 -10.17 1.58 -11.97
N THR A 4 -10.58 0.56 -12.73
CA THR A 4 -11.57 -0.44 -12.30
C THR A 4 -10.95 -1.37 -11.26
N ARG A 5 -11.23 -1.07 -10.00
CA ARG A 5 -10.62 -1.61 -8.76
C ARG A 5 -10.68 -3.13 -8.55
N GLY A 6 -11.60 -3.85 -9.21
CA GLY A 6 -11.81 -5.28 -8.95
C GLY A 6 -10.74 -6.24 -9.50
N ASN A 7 -9.99 -5.83 -10.53
CA ASN A 7 -9.02 -6.71 -11.23
C ASN A 7 -7.56 -6.42 -10.85
N ASP A 8 -7.31 -5.37 -10.07
CA ASP A 8 -5.97 -4.85 -9.75
C ASP A 8 -5.33 -5.57 -8.56
N HIS A 9 -6.14 -6.02 -7.59
CA HIS A 9 -5.65 -6.71 -6.37
C HIS A 9 -4.96 -8.05 -6.66
N ALA A 10 -5.48 -8.80 -7.64
CA ALA A 10 -4.88 -10.05 -8.08
C ALA A 10 -3.58 -9.83 -8.88
N ALA A 11 -3.42 -8.68 -9.53
CA ALA A 11 -2.17 -8.29 -10.16
C ALA A 11 -1.16 -7.80 -9.10
N ALA A 12 -1.59 -7.01 -8.12
CA ALA A 12 -0.72 -6.44 -7.09
C ALA A 12 0.03 -7.49 -6.26
N ILE A 13 -0.56 -8.67 -6.01
CA ILE A 13 0.09 -9.72 -5.21
C ILE A 13 1.37 -10.26 -5.85
N VAL A 14 1.52 -10.17 -7.18
CA VAL A 14 2.73 -10.64 -7.88
C VAL A 14 3.95 -9.76 -7.58
N SER A 15 3.73 -8.53 -7.14
CA SER A 15 4.77 -7.60 -6.74
C SER A 15 5.35 -7.92 -5.36
N PHE A 16 4.72 -8.79 -4.56
CA PHE A 16 5.17 -9.15 -3.22
C PHE A 16 6.04 -10.42 -3.21
N ALA A 17 7.10 -10.40 -2.39
CA ALA A 17 7.87 -11.59 -2.06
C ALA A 17 6.98 -12.64 -1.37
N ASP A 18 7.40 -13.91 -1.40
CA ASP A 18 6.62 -15.02 -0.84
C ASP A 18 6.40 -14.86 0.67
N ASP A 19 7.40 -14.31 1.37
CA ASP A 19 7.49 -14.04 2.81
C ASP A 19 7.31 -12.55 3.17
N ALA A 20 6.69 -11.77 2.28
CA ALA A 20 6.55 -10.33 2.49
C ALA A 20 5.75 -9.99 3.76
N HIS A 21 6.05 -8.84 4.35
CA HIS A 21 5.35 -8.30 5.51
C HIS A 21 4.65 -6.98 5.17
N VAL A 22 3.37 -6.87 5.51
CA VAL A 22 2.58 -5.64 5.43
C VAL A 22 2.19 -5.19 6.84
N THR A 23 2.36 -3.90 7.15
CA THR A 23 1.77 -3.25 8.32
C THR A 23 0.82 -2.15 7.86
N ASP A 24 -0.43 -2.20 8.32
CA ASP A 24 -1.48 -1.25 7.99
C ASP A 24 -2.45 -1.13 9.17
N ASP A 25 -2.70 0.09 9.64
CA ASP A 25 -3.57 0.39 10.79
C ASP A 25 -3.25 -0.47 12.05
N GLY A 26 -1.97 -0.58 12.37
CA GLY A 26 -1.48 -1.40 13.49
C GLY A 26 -1.65 -2.91 13.33
N ARG A 27 -2.16 -3.39 12.19
CA ARG A 27 -2.29 -4.81 11.86
C ARG A 27 -1.12 -5.26 11.01
N HIS A 28 -0.70 -6.50 11.21
CA HIS A 28 0.38 -7.12 10.46
C HIS A 28 -0.14 -8.29 9.62
N TYR A 29 0.33 -8.39 8.38
CA TYR A 29 0.00 -9.46 7.45
C TYR A 29 1.29 -10.04 6.89
N HIS A 30 1.44 -11.36 6.98
CA HIS A 30 2.65 -12.07 6.59
C HIS A 30 2.37 -13.10 5.49
N GLY A 31 3.20 -13.02 4.45
CA GLY A 31 3.15 -13.87 3.29
C GLY A 31 1.97 -13.58 2.36
N ARG A 32 2.08 -14.02 1.10
CA ARG A 32 1.12 -13.67 0.05
C ARG A 32 -0.33 -14.04 0.37
N SER A 33 -0.56 -15.08 1.16
CA SER A 33 -1.92 -15.51 1.52
C SER A 33 -2.65 -14.49 2.39
N GLU A 34 -1.98 -13.94 3.41
CA GLU A 34 -2.56 -12.91 4.28
C GLU A 34 -2.65 -11.57 3.55
N ILE A 35 -1.62 -11.21 2.79
CA ILE A 35 -1.58 -9.98 1.99
C ILE A 35 -2.70 -9.98 0.95
N ARG A 36 -2.98 -11.12 0.30
CA ARG A 36 -4.11 -11.23 -0.65
C ARG A 36 -5.45 -10.99 0.04
N ARG A 37 -5.65 -11.49 1.26
CA ARG A 37 -6.87 -11.23 2.04
C ARG A 37 -6.96 -9.76 2.47
N TRP A 38 -5.83 -9.17 2.86
CA TRP A 38 -5.74 -7.74 3.17
C TRP A 38 -6.13 -6.89 1.96
N LEU A 39 -5.52 -7.11 0.79
CA LEU A 39 -5.84 -6.40 -0.46
C LEU A 39 -7.32 -6.46 -0.82
N ALA A 40 -7.97 -7.61 -0.62
CA ALA A 40 -9.40 -7.78 -0.90
C ALA A 40 -10.32 -7.06 0.10
N ARG A 41 -9.84 -6.75 1.31
CA ARG A 41 -10.60 -6.08 2.37
C ARG A 41 -10.49 -4.56 2.28
N THR A 42 -9.35 -4.01 1.89
CA THR A 42 -9.13 -2.55 1.78
C THR A 42 -9.97 -1.90 0.67
N SER A 43 -10.66 -2.68 -0.16
CA SER A 43 -11.33 -2.19 -1.37
C SER A 43 -12.86 -2.10 -1.30
N SER A 44 -13.51 -2.49 -0.21
CA SER A 44 -14.96 -2.78 -0.25
C SER A 44 -15.90 -1.73 0.34
N GLU A 45 -15.42 -0.73 1.08
CA GLU A 45 -16.31 0.16 1.86
C GLU A 45 -16.43 1.60 1.34
N PHE A 46 -15.37 2.16 0.75
CA PHE A 46 -15.33 3.57 0.30
C PHE A 46 -14.74 3.71 -1.09
N THR A 47 -15.24 4.66 -1.87
CA THR A 47 -14.68 5.04 -3.18
C THR A 47 -13.69 6.19 -2.99
N TYR A 48 -12.43 5.98 -3.37
CA TYR A 48 -11.41 7.01 -3.32
C TYR A 48 -10.48 6.97 -4.53
N THR A 49 -9.84 8.11 -4.80
CA THR A 49 -8.68 8.25 -5.68
C THR A 49 -7.43 8.38 -4.82
N ALA A 50 -6.37 7.66 -5.17
CA ALA A 50 -5.04 7.82 -4.58
C ALA A 50 -4.11 8.49 -5.59
N THR A 51 -3.58 9.65 -5.25
CA THR A 51 -2.68 10.43 -6.10
C THR A 51 -1.31 10.52 -5.44
N PRO A 52 -0.24 9.94 -6.03
CA PRO A 52 1.12 10.17 -5.55
C PRO A 52 1.48 11.65 -5.62
N ILE A 53 1.93 12.23 -4.51
CA ILE A 53 2.29 13.65 -4.40
C ILE A 53 3.76 13.85 -4.06
N ASP A 54 4.43 12.86 -3.46
CA ASP A 54 5.86 12.89 -3.16
C ASP A 54 6.48 11.50 -3.20
N HIS A 55 7.80 11.43 -3.38
CA HIS A 55 8.57 10.21 -3.23
C HIS A 55 9.98 10.48 -2.69
N GLN A 56 10.43 9.65 -1.76
CA GLN A 56 11.75 9.76 -1.15
C GLN A 56 12.42 8.39 -1.03
N ALA A 57 13.67 8.30 -1.50
CA ALA A 57 14.53 7.14 -1.24
C ALA A 57 15.41 7.41 -0.01
N HIS A 58 15.56 6.40 0.85
CA HIS A 58 16.36 6.47 2.07
C HIS A 58 17.63 5.62 1.94
N ALA A 59 18.66 6.01 2.69
CA ALA A 59 19.94 5.30 2.72
C ALA A 59 19.84 3.86 3.28
N ASP A 60 18.79 3.55 4.04
CA ASP A 60 18.51 2.21 4.55
C ASP A 60 17.88 1.27 3.51
N GLY A 61 17.77 1.72 2.25
CA GLY A 61 17.19 0.97 1.14
C GLY A 61 15.66 0.99 1.10
N SER A 62 15.00 1.77 1.96
CA SER A 62 13.55 1.98 1.86
C SER A 62 13.19 3.13 0.91
N THR A 63 12.00 3.04 0.32
CA THR A 63 11.41 4.12 -0.49
C THR A 63 10.05 4.47 0.10
N VAL A 64 9.80 5.73 0.38
CA VAL A 64 8.50 6.26 0.79
C VAL A 64 7.85 6.91 -0.41
N VAL A 65 6.59 6.57 -0.68
CA VAL A 65 5.73 7.29 -1.63
C VAL A 65 4.57 7.85 -0.83
N THR A 66 4.43 9.17 -0.83
CA THR A 66 3.29 9.84 -0.18
C THR A 66 2.17 9.98 -1.19
N CYS A 67 0.99 9.48 -0.85
CA CYS A 67 -0.20 9.55 -1.68
C CYS A 67 -1.31 10.31 -0.95
N ARG A 68 -1.92 11.28 -1.63
CA ARG A 68 -3.19 11.89 -1.21
C ARG A 68 -4.35 10.98 -1.59
N LEU A 69 -5.10 10.52 -0.60
CA LEU A 69 -6.36 9.80 -0.76
C LEU A 69 -7.52 10.77 -0.63
N GLU A 70 -8.31 10.88 -1.69
CA GLU A 70 -9.50 11.72 -1.78
C GLU A 70 -10.71 10.85 -2.17
N GLY A 71 -11.70 10.78 -1.28
CA GLY A 71 -12.89 9.95 -1.47
C GLY A 71 -14.05 10.27 -0.53
N ASP A 72 -15.00 9.35 -0.47
CA ASP A 72 -16.24 9.45 0.32
C ASP A 72 -16.15 8.87 1.74
N PHE A 73 -14.93 8.66 2.26
CA PHE A 73 -14.69 8.18 3.61
C PHE A 73 -14.61 9.34 4.64
N PRO A 74 -15.03 9.11 5.90
CA PRO A 74 -14.83 10.07 6.98
C PRO A 74 -13.34 10.42 7.16
N GLY A 75 -13.00 11.70 7.12
CA GLY A 75 -11.61 12.16 7.24
C GLY A 75 -10.86 12.36 5.90
N SER A 76 -11.54 12.24 4.76
CA SER A 76 -11.03 12.64 3.45
C SER A 76 -10.87 14.17 3.32
N PRO A 77 -9.79 14.69 2.70
CA PRO A 77 -8.62 13.97 2.21
C PRO A 77 -7.66 13.53 3.33
N VAL A 78 -6.93 12.45 3.10
CA VAL A 78 -5.81 12.02 3.96
C VAL A 78 -4.57 11.76 3.12
N ASP A 79 -3.41 12.20 3.61
CA ASP A 79 -2.12 11.84 3.01
C ASP A 79 -1.59 10.59 3.72
N LEU A 80 -1.22 9.58 2.95
CA LEU A 80 -0.65 8.33 3.46
C LEU A 80 0.76 8.12 2.91
N ASP A 81 1.66 7.70 3.79
CA ASP A 81 3.00 7.26 3.43
C ASP A 81 3.02 5.75 3.20
N TYR A 82 3.40 5.35 1.99
CA TYR A 82 3.66 3.95 1.62
C TYR A 82 5.16 3.72 1.64
N ARG A 83 5.65 3.05 2.67
CA ARG A 83 7.08 2.75 2.82
C ARG A 83 7.39 1.33 2.36
N PHE A 84 8.12 1.22 1.27
CA PHE A 84 8.51 -0.04 0.64
C PHE A 84 9.95 -0.40 0.98
N ARG A 85 10.21 -1.71 1.11
CA ARG A 85 11.52 -2.31 0.91
C ARG A 85 11.40 -3.42 -0.13
N LEU A 86 12.42 -3.52 -0.99
CA LEU A 86 12.48 -4.53 -2.03
C LEU A 86 13.50 -5.61 -1.66
N ASP A 87 13.23 -6.85 -2.05
CA ASP A 87 14.22 -7.94 -2.02
C ASP A 87 15.22 -7.82 -3.18
N ALA A 88 16.21 -8.71 -3.22
CA ALA A 88 17.22 -8.74 -4.28
C ALA A 88 16.64 -9.01 -5.69
N ALA A 89 15.42 -9.54 -5.79
CA ALA A 89 14.70 -9.78 -7.04
C ALA A 89 13.79 -8.59 -7.42
N GLY A 90 13.79 -7.50 -6.65
CA GLY A 90 12.96 -6.32 -6.89
C GLY A 90 11.51 -6.47 -6.44
N ARG A 91 11.17 -7.48 -5.65
CA ARG A 91 9.82 -7.69 -5.11
C ARG A 91 9.68 -7.03 -3.75
N ILE A 92 8.48 -6.56 -3.41
CA ILE A 92 8.16 -5.95 -2.12
C ILE A 92 8.34 -7.00 -1.01
N SER A 93 9.35 -6.81 -0.18
CA SER A 93 9.60 -7.62 1.02
C SER A 93 8.95 -7.00 2.25
N ARG A 94 8.81 -5.66 2.28
CA ARG A 94 8.10 -4.94 3.34
C ARG A 94 7.28 -3.79 2.77
N LEU A 95 6.07 -3.62 3.29
CA LEU A 95 5.23 -2.45 3.09
C LEU A 95 4.68 -1.98 4.43
N GLU A 96 4.86 -0.71 4.74
CA GLU A 96 4.21 -0.05 5.87
C GLU A 96 3.38 1.12 5.36
N ILE A 97 2.16 1.23 5.87
CA ILE A 97 1.23 2.31 5.55
C ILE A 97 0.94 3.07 6.84
N ALA A 98 1.14 4.38 6.81
CA ALA A 98 0.88 5.28 7.93
C ALA A 98 0.30 6.60 7.41
N VAL A 99 -0.34 7.36 8.31
CA VAL A 99 -0.74 8.75 8.00
C VAL A 99 0.53 9.59 7.85
N HIS A 100 0.60 10.37 6.78
CA HIS A 100 1.73 11.24 6.53
C HIS A 100 1.87 12.27 7.67
N GLY A 101 3.08 12.39 8.22
CA GLY A 101 3.40 13.35 9.29
C GLY A 101 2.88 12.99 10.69
N SER A 102 2.38 11.75 10.91
CA SER A 102 2.01 11.23 12.23
C SER A 102 3.20 10.86 13.11
#